data_AF-A0A2M7BCK1-F1
#
_entry.id   AF-A0A2M7BCK1-F1
#
_cell.length_a   1.000
_cell.length_b   1.000
_cell.length_c   1.000
_cell.angle_alpha   90.00
_cell.angle_beta   90.00
_cell.angle_gamma   90.00
#
_symmetry.space_group_name_H-M   'P 1'
#
loop_
_entity.id
_entity.type
_entity.pdbx_description
1 polymer ?
#
loop_
_entity_poly.entity_id
_entity_poly.type
_entity_poly.pdbx_seq_one_letter_code
_entity_poly.pdbx_strand_id
1 'polypeptide(L)' 'YASGKIVYKDIDGELKENQEIVVKYQARGSSLFVNAIRDEQDNIEEDVTVWRLINSESQFISYFENKLSSLLGK' A
#
# COMPACT_ATOMS: atom_id res chain seq x y z
N TYR A 1 17.81 3.13 -1.50
CA TYR A 1 16.89 3.40 -0.36
C TYR A 1 17.57 3.02 0.94
N ALA A 2 17.87 4.01 1.79
CA ALA A 2 18.59 3.81 3.06
C ALA A 2 17.69 3.12 4.11
N SER A 3 18.17 2.02 4.69
CA SER A 3 17.68 1.36 5.91
C SER A 3 16.15 1.38 6.13
N GLY A 4 15.39 0.50 5.45
CA GLY A 4 14.08 -0.03 5.90
C GLY A 4 13.12 0.90 6.67
N LYS A 5 13.08 2.20 6.35
CA LYS A 5 12.39 3.19 7.16
C LYS A 5 10.90 3.15 6.81
N ILE A 6 10.08 2.73 7.77
CA ILE A 6 8.63 2.85 7.65
C ILE A 6 8.25 4.28 8.03
N VAL A 7 7.52 4.95 7.15
CA VAL A 7 6.99 6.30 7.38
C VAL A 7 5.48 6.21 7.32
N TYR A 8 4.84 6.54 8.44
CA TYR A 8 3.39 6.69 8.52
C TYR A 8 3.03 8.14 8.23
N LYS A 9 2.02 8.36 7.38
CA LYS A 9 1.50 9.68 7.05
C LYS A 9 -0.01 9.60 6.94
N ASP A 10 -0.70 10.51 7.61
CA ASP A 10 -2.11 10.78 7.38
C ASP A 10 -2.22 11.97 6.43
N ILE A 11 -3.05 11.83 5.39
CA ILE A 11 -3.19 12.82 4.32
C ILE A 11 -4.66 13.12 4.16
N ASP A 12 -5.02 14.40 4.28
CA ASP A 12 -6.37 14.88 3.97
C ASP A 12 -6.54 14.96 2.45
N GLY A 13 -7.30 14.02 1.89
CA GLY A 13 -7.55 13.94 0.45
C GLY A 13 -8.46 15.04 -0.12
N GLU A 14 -9.13 15.83 0.72
CA GLU A 14 -9.99 16.92 0.29
C GLU A 14 -9.20 18.19 -0.05
N LEU A 15 -7.98 18.31 0.47
CA LEU A 15 -7.09 19.43 0.21
C LEU A 15 -6.53 19.38 -1.22
N LYS A 16 -6.46 20.54 -1.88
CA LYS A 16 -6.06 20.66 -3.28
C LYS A 16 -4.63 20.17 -3.51
N GLU A 17 -3.73 20.43 -2.57
CA GLU A 17 -2.33 19.99 -2.60
C GLU A 17 -2.16 18.46 -2.58
N ASN A 18 -3.18 17.71 -2.15
CA ASN A 18 -3.14 16.25 -2.05
C ASN A 18 -3.86 15.54 -3.21
N GLN A 19 -4.42 16.29 -4.17
CA GLN A 19 -5.17 15.70 -5.29
C GLN A 19 -4.32 14.72 -6.10
N GLU A 20 -3.05 15.02 -6.34
CA GLU A 20 -2.16 14.15 -7.11
C GLU A 20 -1.94 12.80 -6.42
N ILE A 21 -1.70 12.79 -5.11
CA ILE A 21 -1.48 11.54 -4.37
C ILE A 21 -2.78 10.72 -4.23
N VAL A 22 -3.93 11.38 -4.07
CA VAL A 22 -5.25 10.72 -4.07
C VAL A 22 -5.52 10.06 -5.42
N VAL A 23 -5.25 10.74 -6.52
CA VAL A 23 -5.41 10.17 -7.88
C VAL A 23 -4.43 9.03 -8.11
N LYS A 24 -3.16 9.21 -7.75
CA LYS A 24 -2.10 8.20 -7.93
C LYS A 24 -2.42 6.89 -7.22
N TYR A 25 -2.91 6.94 -5.98
CA TYR A 25 -3.26 5.75 -5.18
C TYR A 25 -4.75 5.42 -5.17
N GLN A 26 -5.54 6.07 -6.03
CA GLN A 26 -6.99 5.84 -6.18
C GLN A 26 -7.76 5.81 -4.85
N ALA A 27 -7.42 6.70 -3.91
CA ALA A 27 -8.00 6.76 -2.56
C ALA A 27 -9.45 7.29 -2.57
N ARG A 28 -10.38 6.55 -3.19
CA ARG A 28 -11.78 6.92 -3.41
C ARG A 28 -12.77 6.18 -2.51
N GLY A 29 -12.28 5.54 -1.45
CA GLY A 29 -13.07 4.77 -0.49
C GLY A 29 -12.18 3.93 0.43
N SER A 30 -12.74 2.88 1.03
CA SER A 30 -11.95 1.87 1.74
C SER A 30 -11.21 0.99 0.74
N SER A 31 -9.94 1.29 0.51
CA SER A 31 -9.07 0.59 -0.43
C SER A 31 -7.66 0.46 0.12
N LEU A 32 -6.96 -0.62 -0.22
CA LEU A 32 -5.54 -0.79 0.07
C LEU A 32 -4.80 -0.91 -1.26
N PHE A 33 -3.91 0.03 -1.54
CA PHE A 33 -3.03 0.00 -2.70
C PHE A 33 -1.59 -0.19 -2.26
N VAL A 34 -0.84 -1.02 -2.99
CA VAL A 34 0.58 -1.24 -2.80
C VAL A 34 1.31 -0.76 -4.04
N ASN A 35 2.29 0.13 -3.85
CA ASN A 35 3.16 0.61 -4.91
C ASN A 35 4.58 0.07 -4.71
N ALA A 36 4.97 -0.90 -5.52
CA ALA A 36 6.34 -1.37 -5.56
C ALA A 36 7.14 -0.55 -6.58
N ILE A 37 8.06 0.29 -6.11
CA ILE A 37 8.91 1.10 -6.98
C ILE A 37 10.14 0.27 -7.37
N ARG A 38 10.27 -0.04 -8.66
CA ARG A 38 11.40 -0.79 -9.24
C ARG A 38 11.93 -0.03 -10.43
N ASP A 39 13.25 0.18 -10.50
CA ASP A 39 13.90 0.93 -11.58
C ASP A 39 13.23 2.30 -11.83
N GLU A 40 12.90 2.99 -10.72
CA GLU A 40 12.19 4.29 -10.70
C GLU A 40 10.76 4.28 -11.25
N GLN A 41 10.24 3.10 -11.61
CA GLN A 41 8.89 2.92 -12.12
C GLN A 41 7.93 2.50 -11.00
N ASP A 42 6.81 3.20 -10.90
CA ASP A 42 5.70 2.83 -10.03
C ASP A 42 5.01 1.56 -10.55
N ASN A 43 4.71 0.62 -9.64
CA ASN A 43 3.89 -0.56 -9.89
C ASN A 43 2.78 -0.60 -8.84
N ILE A 44 1.72 0.17 -9.10
CA ILE A 44 0.60 0.39 -8.17
C ILE A 44 -0.48 -0.66 -8.43
N GLU A 45 -0.80 -1.44 -7.41
CA GLU A 45 -1.84 -2.47 -7.47
C GLU A 45 -2.77 -2.38 -6.28
N GLU A 46 -4.07 -2.59 -6.51
CA GLU A 46 -5.02 -2.76 -5.43
C GLU A 46 -4.86 -4.17 -4.83
N ASP A 47 -4.85 -4.23 -3.49
CA ASP A 47 -4.97 -5.49 -2.78
C ASP A 47 -6.39 -5.69 -2.27
N VAL A 48 -7.17 -6.47 -3.02
CA VAL A 48 -8.53 -6.83 -2.63
C VAL A 48 -8.59 -8.08 -1.75
N THR A 49 -7.48 -8.82 -1.60
CA THR A 49 -7.44 -10.08 -0.86
C THR A 49 -7.52 -9.83 0.64
N VAL A 50 -6.90 -8.75 1.12
CA VAL A 50 -6.92 -8.36 2.54
C VAL A 50 -8.34 -8.26 3.11
N TRP A 51 -9.32 -7.85 2.31
CA TRP A 51 -10.72 -7.73 2.73
C TRP A 51 -11.36 -9.07 3.11
N ARG A 52 -10.86 -10.17 2.54
CA ARG A 52 -11.31 -11.53 2.88
C ARG A 52 -10.71 -12.03 4.19
N LEU A 53 -9.64 -11.40 4.65
CA LEU A 53 -8.84 -11.84 5.79
C LEU A 53 -9.12 -11.01 7.06
N ILE A 54 -9.97 -9.99 6.99
CA ILE A 54 -10.25 -9.08 8.13
C ILE A 54 -10.82 -9.79 9.37
N ASN A 55 -11.42 -10.98 9.20
CA ASN A 55 -11.93 -11.79 10.30
C ASN A 55 -10.84 -12.62 11.01
N SER A 56 -9.60 -12.58 10.53
CA SER A 56 -8.46 -13.29 11.11
C SER A 56 -7.20 -12.45 11.00
N GLU A 57 -6.84 -11.78 12.09
CA GLU A 57 -5.64 -10.96 12.19
C GLU A 57 -4.37 -11.72 11.78
N SER A 58 -4.22 -12.98 12.23
CA SER A 58 -3.06 -13.79 11.88
C SER A 58 -2.98 -14.08 10.37
N GLN A 59 -4.09 -14.41 9.73
CA GLN A 59 -4.12 -14.63 8.27
C GLN A 59 -3.84 -13.33 7.51
N PHE A 60 -4.39 -12.21 7.96
CA PHE A 60 -4.12 -10.90 7.37
C PHE A 60 -2.63 -10.58 7.43
N ILE A 61 -2.01 -10.68 8.61
CA ILE A 61 -0.59 -10.37 8.84
C ILE A 61 0.27 -11.27 7.96
N SER A 62 0.08 -12.59 8.04
CA SER A 62 0.89 -13.54 7.25
C SER A 62 0.75 -13.32 5.74
N TYR A 63 -0.46 -13.03 5.25
CA TYR A 63 -0.67 -12.72 3.84
C TYR A 63 0.11 -11.46 3.42
N PHE A 64 -0.06 -10.38 4.18
CA PHE A 64 0.50 -9.09 3.81
C PHE A 64 2.03 -9.07 3.95
N GLU A 65 2.58 -9.69 4.99
CA GLU A 65 4.03 -9.88 5.16
C GLU A 65 4.64 -10.67 3.99
N ASN A 66 4.01 -11.77 3.58
CA ASN A 66 4.49 -12.57 2.45
C ASN A 66 4.47 -11.76 1.14
N LYS A 67 3.42 -10.96 0.93
CA LYS A 67 3.34 -10.06 -0.23
C LYS A 67 4.48 -9.04 -0.22
N LEU A 68 4.72 -8.38 0.90
CA LEU A 68 5.81 -7.40 1.02
C LEU A 68 7.18 -8.05 0.81
N SER A 69 7.43 -9.23 1.40
CA SER A 69 8.68 -9.97 1.21
C SER A 69 8.90 -10.34 -0.25
N SER A 70 7.88 -10.84 -0.93
CA SER A 70 7.93 -11.13 -2.37
C SER A 70 8.23 -9.87 -3.20
N LEU A 71 7.60 -8.73 -2.89
CA LEU A 71 7.86 -7.48 -3.60
C LEU A 71 9.30 -6.97 -3.41
N LEU A 72 9.87 -7.20 -2.23
CA LEU A 72 11.23 -6.84 -1.84
C LEU A 72 12.30 -7.87 -2.25
N GLY A 73 11.89 -9.03 -2.80
CA GLY A 73 12.81 -10.12 -3.15
C GLY A 73 13.48 -10.79 -1.95
N LYS A 74 12.77 -10.91 -0.83
CA LYS A 74 13.23 -11.53 0.42
C LYS A 74 12.55 -12.86 0.70
#